data_AF-A0A3S4SLF6-F1
#
_entry.id   AF-A0A3S4SLF6-F1
#
_cell.length_a   1.000
_cell.length_b   1.000
_cell.length_c   1.000
_cell.angle_alpha   90.00
_cell.angle_beta   90.00
_cell.angle_gamma   90.00
#
_symmetry.space_group_name_H-M   'P 1'
#
loop_
_entity.id
_entity.type
_entity.pdbx_description
1 polymer ?
#
loop_
_entity_poly.entity_id
_entity_poly.type
_entity_poly.pdbx_seq_one_letter_code
_entity_poly.pdbx_strand_id
1 'polypeptide(L)'
;MKNYKLLDYVLNFLLLVLIFAIFFLIKNNIDFLKLIRMLQPLFWLLTLYCSMVFYFYWYLIEVKLKEREERCLDNLSSKKKKYRILGVVFGVLLLLSILFSS
;
A
#
# COMPACT_ATOMS: atom_id res chain seq x y z
N MET A 1 -16.51 13.31 -2.36
CA MET A 1 -15.06 13.56 -2.59
C MET A 1 -14.17 13.47 -1.34
N LYS A 2 -14.67 13.64 -0.11
CA LYS A 2 -13.86 13.60 1.12
C LYS A 2 -13.31 12.20 1.46
N ASN A 3 -14.07 11.14 1.20
CA ASN A 3 -13.68 9.76 1.57
C ASN A 3 -12.42 9.25 0.84
N TYR A 4 -12.17 9.69 -0.40
CA TYR A 4 -10.96 9.29 -1.15
C TYR A 4 -9.67 9.84 -0.55
N LYS A 5 -9.75 11.02 0.09
CA LYS A 5 -8.59 11.61 0.75
C LYS A 5 -8.25 10.84 2.03
N LEU A 6 -9.25 10.30 2.71
CA LEU A 6 -9.05 9.46 3.90
C LEU A 6 -8.18 8.24 3.59
N LEU A 7 -8.42 7.57 2.45
CA LEU A 7 -7.61 6.43 2.04
C LEU A 7 -6.14 6.81 1.82
N ASP A 8 -5.89 7.97 1.22
CA ASP A 8 -4.53 8.49 1.04
C ASP A 8 -3.88 8.86 2.39
N TYR A 9 -4.65 9.41 3.33
CA TYR A 9 -4.16 9.70 4.69
C TYR A 9 -3.79 8.43 5.46
N VAL A 10 -4.62 7.39 5.39
CA VAL A 10 -4.34 6.10 6.03
C VAL A 10 -3.08 5.47 5.43
N LEU A 11 -2.93 5.49 4.09
CA LEU A 11 -1.70 5.02 3.45
C LEU A 11 -0.48 5.78 3.97
N ASN A 12 -0.54 7.11 3.99
CA ASN A 12 0.57 7.95 4.45
C ASN A 12 0.91 7.69 5.92
N PHE A 13 -0.10 7.47 6.76
CA PHE A 13 0.09 7.07 8.16
C PHE A 13 0.80 5.72 8.28
N LEU A 14 0.37 4.71 7.52
CA LEU A 14 1.03 3.40 7.50
C LEU A 14 2.49 3.48 7.02
N LEU A 15 2.77 4.30 6.02
CA LEU A 15 4.14 4.56 5.55
C LEU A 15 4.98 5.26 6.62
N LEU A 16 4.40 6.21 7.35
CA LEU A 16 5.08 6.87 8.45
C LEU A 16 5.42 5.87 9.57
N VAL A 17 4.47 5.00 9.94
CA VAL A 17 4.73 3.90 10.90
C VAL A 17 5.85 2.98 10.40
N LEU A 18 5.85 2.62 9.11
CA LEU A 18 6.92 1.82 8.50
C LEU A 18 8.29 2.50 8.62
N ILE A 19 8.36 3.80 8.33
CA ILE A 19 9.59 4.60 8.44
C ILE A 19 10.07 4.62 9.89
N PHE A 20 9.18 4.88 10.86
CA PHE A 20 9.52 4.86 12.28
C PHE A 20 10.04 3.48 12.74
N ALA A 21 9.41 2.40 12.28
CA ALA A 21 9.87 1.04 12.56
C ALA A 21 11.27 0.81 12.00
N ILE A 22 11.54 1.20 10.75
CA ILE A 22 12.88 1.10 10.14
C ILE A 22 13.92 1.88 10.95
N PHE A 23 13.65 3.14 11.28
CA PHE A 23 14.57 3.95 12.08
C PHE A 23 14.85 3.35 13.46
N PHE A 24 13.81 2.85 14.13
CA PHE A 24 13.94 2.20 15.43
C PHE A 24 14.80 0.93 15.34
N LEU A 25 14.58 0.09 14.34
CA LEU A 25 15.33 -1.15 14.14
C LEU A 25 16.79 -0.89 13.76
N ILE A 26 17.06 0.11 12.91
CA ILE A 26 18.43 0.52 12.56
C ILE A 26 19.17 1.03 13.79
N LYS A 27 18.51 1.85 14.64
CA LYS A 27 19.11 2.37 15.89
C LYS A 27 19.55 1.25 16.84
N ASN A 28 18.88 0.09 16.78
CA ASN A 28 19.23 -1.09 17.58
C ASN A 28 20.29 -2.00 16.92
N ASN A 29 21.00 -1.53 15.90
CA ASN A 29 22.03 -2.28 15.17
C ASN A 29 21.56 -3.66 14.65
N ILE A 30 20.31 -3.73 14.20
CA ILE A 30 19.75 -4.98 13.67
C ILE A 30 20.26 -5.22 12.25
N ASP A 31 20.80 -6.42 12.01
CA ASP A 31 21.23 -6.86 10.68
C ASP A 31 20.10 -6.73 9.65
N PHE A 32 20.46 -6.37 8.42
CA PHE A 32 19.52 -6.13 7.33
C PHE A 32 18.52 -7.28 7.10
N LEU A 33 18.99 -8.53 7.15
CA LEU A 33 18.13 -9.72 7.02
C LEU A 33 17.10 -9.81 8.16
N LYS A 34 17.53 -9.58 9.39
CA LYS A 34 16.66 -9.60 10.57
C LYS A 34 15.67 -8.43 10.54
N LEU A 35 16.10 -7.27 10.06
CA LEU A 35 15.24 -6.10 9.84
C LEU A 35 14.11 -6.41 8.84
N ILE A 36 14.44 -7.01 7.70
CA ILE A 36 13.44 -7.41 6.70
C ILE A 36 12.43 -8.40 7.28
N ARG A 37 12.89 -9.40 8.05
CA ARG A 37 12.00 -10.36 8.72
C ARG A 37 11.07 -9.69 9.72
N MET A 38 11.58 -8.77 10.54
CA MET A 38 10.75 -8.05 11.53
C MET A 38 9.74 -7.09 10.90
N LEU A 39 9.98 -6.62 9.68
CA LEU A 39 9.05 -5.76 8.93
C LEU A 39 7.96 -6.54 8.16
N GLN A 40 8.02 -7.88 8.13
CA GLN A 40 7.02 -8.73 7.47
C GLN A 40 5.56 -8.36 7.80
N PRO A 41 5.17 -8.15 9.08
CA PRO A 41 3.78 -7.82 9.40
C PRO A 41 3.32 -6.49 8.77
N LEU A 42 4.24 -5.52 8.67
CA LEU A 42 3.96 -4.23 8.04
C LEU A 42 3.85 -4.36 6.51
N PHE A 43 4.68 -5.19 5.88
CA PHE A 43 4.56 -5.48 4.45
C PHE A 43 3.26 -6.23 4.11
N TRP A 44 2.83 -7.16 4.96
CA TRP A 44 1.51 -7.79 4.86
C TRP A 44 0.39 -6.76 4.93
N LEU A 45 0.40 -5.91 5.97
CA LEU A 45 -0.61 -4.89 6.19
C LEU A 45 -0.72 -3.92 5.01
N LEU A 46 0.43 -3.45 4.49
CA LEU A 46 0.48 -2.52 3.35
C LEU A 46 0.02 -3.17 2.05
N THR A 47 0.40 -4.44 1.80
CA THR A 47 -0.03 -5.20 0.61
C THR A 47 -1.54 -5.41 0.63
N LEU A 48 -2.09 -5.85 1.76
CA LEU A 48 -3.53 -6.08 1.92
C LEU A 48 -4.32 -4.77 1.79
N TYR A 49 -3.85 -3.70 2.45
CA TYR A 49 -4.46 -2.38 2.35
C TYR A 49 -4.48 -1.87 0.90
N CYS A 50 -3.34 -1.92 0.20
CA CYS A 50 -3.26 -1.48 -1.19
C CYS A 50 -4.17 -2.30 -2.11
N SER A 51 -4.29 -3.61 -1.86
CA SER A 51 -5.18 -4.51 -2.60
C SER A 51 -6.64 -4.16 -2.38
N MET A 52 -7.06 -3.96 -1.13
CA MET A 52 -8.43 -3.55 -0.78
C MET A 52 -8.79 -2.21 -1.44
N VAL A 53 -7.90 -1.22 -1.34
CA VAL A 53 -8.13 0.11 -1.93
C VAL A 53 -8.13 0.06 -3.46
N PHE A 54 -7.29 -0.79 -4.07
CA PHE A 54 -7.33 -1.03 -5.50
C PHE A 54 -8.70 -1.57 -5.95
N TYR A 55 -9.24 -2.58 -5.27
CA TYR A 55 -10.58 -3.11 -5.55
C TYR A 55 -11.67 -2.05 -5.36
N PHE A 56 -11.57 -1.22 -4.31
CA PHE A 56 -12.50 -0.13 -4.09
C PHE A 56 -12.51 0.88 -5.26
N TYR A 57 -11.34 1.33 -5.72
CA TYR A 57 -11.26 2.22 -6.88
C TYR A 57 -11.68 1.54 -8.19
N TRP A 58 -11.43 0.24 -8.34
CA TRP A 58 -11.92 -0.53 -9.48
C TRP A 58 -13.45 -0.50 -9.56
N TYR A 59 -14.12 -0.85 -8.46
CA TYR A 59 -15.58 -0.84 -8.36
C TYR A 59 -16.18 0.55 -8.63
N LEU A 60 -15.58 1.59 -8.06
CA LEU A 60 -16.02 2.98 -8.28
C LEU A 60 -15.92 3.43 -9.73
N ILE A 61 -14.87 3.02 -10.45
CA ILE A 61 -14.74 3.33 -11.88
C ILE A 61 -15.86 2.66 -12.67
N GLU A 62 -16.20 1.40 -12.37
CA GLU A 62 -17.32 0.70 -13.03
C GLU A 62 -18.67 1.38 -12.77
N VAL A 63 -18.92 1.83 -11.54
CA VAL A 63 -20.15 2.56 -11.20
C VAL A 63 -20.22 3.88 -11.96
N LYS A 64 -19.13 4.66 -11.98
CA LYS A 64 -19.11 5.96 -12.68
C LYS A 64 -19.18 5.84 -14.20
N LEU A 65 -18.65 4.76 -14.77
CA LEU A 65 -18.82 4.45 -16.20
C LEU A 65 -20.29 4.21 -16.54
N LYS A 66 -21.05 3.53 -15.68
CA LYS A 66 -22.51 3.36 -15.85
C LYS A 66 -23.26 4.69 -15.78
N GLU A 67 -22.80 5.62 -14.93
CA GLU A 67 -23.39 6.96 -14.76
C GLU A 67 -22.96 7.98 -15.83
N ARG A 68 -22.08 7.60 -16.78
CA ARG A 68 -21.48 8.49 -17.81
C ARG A 68 -20.77 9.73 -17.22
N GLU A 69 -20.21 9.63 -16.01
CA GLU A 69 -19.46 10.71 -15.36
C GLU A 69 -17.96 10.69 -15.71
N GLU A 70 -17.63 10.89 -16.99
CA GLU A 70 -16.26 10.72 -17.51
C GLU A 70 -15.24 11.65 -16.85
N ARG A 71 -15.64 12.87 -16.46
CA ARG A 71 -14.76 13.87 -15.82
C ARG A 71 -14.10 13.38 -14.52
N CYS A 72 -14.66 12.37 -13.85
CA CYS A 72 -14.09 11.81 -12.62
C CYS A 72 -13.17 10.61 -12.87
N LEU A 73 -13.20 10.01 -14.06
CA LEU A 73 -12.54 8.74 -14.35
C LEU A 73 -11.02 8.85 -14.35
N ASP A 74 -10.46 9.93 -14.90
CA ASP A 74 -9.01 10.11 -14.99
C ASP A 74 -8.34 10.15 -13.61
N ASN A 75 -8.95 10.89 -12.68
CA ASN A 75 -8.43 11.00 -11.31
C ASN A 75 -8.53 9.65 -10.56
N LEU A 76 -9.67 8.95 -10.68
CA LEU A 76 -9.85 7.63 -10.06
C LEU A 76 -8.91 6.58 -10.67
N SER A 77 -8.71 6.61 -11.99
CA SER A 77 -7.80 5.72 -12.71
C SER A 77 -6.35 5.93 -12.30
N SER A 78 -5.92 7.20 -12.16
CA SER A 78 -4.60 7.55 -11.65
C SER A 78 -4.37 7.01 -10.22
N LYS A 79 -5.35 7.21 -9.32
CA LYS A 79 -5.29 6.65 -7.96
C LYS A 79 -5.24 5.12 -7.97
N LYS A 80 -6.13 4.46 -8.72
CA LYS A 80 -6.12 3.00 -8.88
C LYS A 80 -4.72 2.49 -9.28
N LYS A 81 -4.10 3.14 -10.27
CA LYS A 81 -2.76 2.79 -10.74
C LYS A 81 -1.71 2.94 -9.64
N LYS A 82 -1.77 4.02 -8.84
CA LYS A 82 -0.89 4.23 -7.68
C LYS A 82 -0.98 3.09 -6.67
N TYR A 83 -2.19 2.74 -6.22
CA TYR A 83 -2.39 1.67 -5.23
C TYR A 83 -1.98 0.29 -5.77
N ARG A 84 -2.19 0.03 -7.07
CA ARG A 84 -1.68 -1.19 -7.72
C ARG A 84 -0.16 -1.27 -7.65
N ILE A 85 0.54 -0.21 -8.04
CA ILE A 85 2.01 -0.19 -8.05
C ILE A 85 2.55 -0.39 -6.64
N LEU A 86 2.02 0.34 -5.65
CA LEU A 86 2.44 0.20 -4.25
C LEU A 86 2.16 -1.20 -3.71
N GLY A 87 0.98 -1.75 -3.98
CA GLY A 87 0.64 -3.12 -3.57
C GLY A 87 1.59 -4.17 -4.15
N VAL A 88 1.98 -4.03 -5.43
CA VAL A 88 2.98 -4.91 -6.06
C VAL A 88 4.34 -4.76 -5.38
N VAL A 89 4.80 -3.53 -5.14
CA VAL A 89 6.10 -3.28 -4.48
C VAL A 89 6.14 -3.93 -3.08
N PHE A 90 5.12 -3.69 -2.25
CA PHE A 90 5.05 -4.32 -0.93
C PHE A 90 4.89 -5.83 -1.00
N GLY A 91 4.16 -6.35 -1.99
CA GLY A 91 4.04 -7.79 -2.23
C GLY A 91 5.37 -8.45 -2.59
N VAL A 92 6.18 -7.80 -3.44
CA VAL A 92 7.54 -8.27 -3.78
C VAL A 92 8.45 -8.22 -2.55
N LEU A 93 8.43 -7.13 -1.78
CA LEU A 93 9.21 -7.02 -0.54
C LEU A 93 8.81 -8.09 0.47
N LEU A 94 7.51 -8.38 0.58
CA LEU A 94 6.99 -9.45 1.41
C LEU A 94 7.49 -10.82 0.93
N LEU A 95 7.39 -11.12 -0.37
CA LEU A 95 7.91 -12.37 -0.96
C LEU A 95 9.40 -12.56 -0.67
N LEU A 96 10.21 -11.53 -0.92
CA LEU A 96 11.64 -11.54 -0.59
C LEU A 96 11.84 -11.79 0.89
N SER A 97 11.09 -11.11 1.76
CA SER A 97 11.22 -11.30 3.20
C SER A 97 10.91 -12.72 3.64
N ILE A 98 9.95 -13.40 3.01
CA ILE A 98 9.60 -14.80 3.28
C ILE A 98 10.72 -15.72 2.80
N LEU A 99 11.23 -15.52 1.59
CA LEU A 99 12.34 -16.31 1.03
C LEU A 99 13.63 -16.17 1.85
N PHE A 100 13.88 -15.00 2.42
CA PHE A 100 15.02 -14.77 3.31
C PHE A 100 14.77 -15.23 4.75
N SER A 101 13.59 -15.76 5.10
CA SER A 101 13.30 -16.33 6.43
C SER A 101 13.34 -17.86 6.49
N SER A 102 13.26 -18.54 5.35
CA SER A 102 13.64 -19.95 5.20
C SER A 102 15.16 -20.12 5.24
#